data_AF-A0AAW5MTZ7-F1
#
_entry.id   AF-A0AAW5MTZ7-F1
#
_cell.length_a   1.000
_cell.length_b   1.000
_cell.length_c   1.000
_cell.angle_alpha   90.00
_cell.angle_beta   90.00
_cell.angle_gamma   90.00
#
_symmetry.space_group_name_H-M   'P 1'
#
loop_
_entity.id
_entity.type
_entity.pdbx_description
1 polymer ?
#
loop_
_entity_poly.entity_id
_entity_poly.type
_entity_poly.pdbx_seq_one_letter_code
_entity_poly.pdbx_strand_id
1 'polypeptide(L)'
;DPGTQPKDASGAFTEIVERIGQVPGVLQASMIAGGIPLGGSMSITDLKIPGRKMDGDEGISIRRVTPDYHHALRIRLKDGR
;
A
#
# COMPACT_ATOMS: atom_id res chain seq x y z
N ASP A 1 -10.05 -18.93 -10.15
CA ASP A 1 -9.72 -20.08 -9.29
C ASP A 1 -8.93 -19.64 -8.07
N PRO A 2 -9.14 -20.27 -6.91
CA PRO A 2 -8.17 -20.21 -5.83
C PRO A 2 -6.80 -20.68 -6.35
N GLY A 3 -5.75 -19.87 -6.17
CA GLY A 3 -4.38 -20.23 -6.54
C GLY A 3 -3.91 -19.81 -7.94
N THR A 4 -4.75 -19.17 -8.76
CA THR A 4 -4.24 -18.53 -9.99
C THR A 4 -3.47 -17.25 -9.61
N GLN A 5 -2.23 -17.14 -10.07
CA GLN A 5 -1.45 -15.91 -9.88
C GLN A 5 -2.21 -14.76 -10.57
N PRO A 6 -2.49 -13.64 -9.87
CA PRO A 6 -3.10 -12.49 -10.48
C PRO A 6 -2.27 -12.04 -11.68
N LYS A 7 -2.94 -11.59 -12.77
CA LYS A 7 -2.24 -10.96 -13.89
C LYS A 7 -1.41 -9.79 -13.36
N ASP A 8 -0.15 -9.72 -13.79
CA ASP A 8 0.70 -8.58 -13.44
C ASP A 8 0.12 -7.32 -14.10
N ALA A 9 -0.38 -6.42 -13.26
CA ALA A 9 -0.94 -5.14 -13.67
C ALA A 9 -0.05 -3.96 -13.27
N SER A 10 1.17 -4.23 -12.78
CA SER A 10 2.09 -3.20 -12.27
C SER A 10 2.36 -2.09 -13.30
N GLY A 11 2.62 -2.46 -14.56
CA GLY A 11 2.84 -1.49 -15.63
C GLY A 11 1.65 -0.56 -15.90
N ALA A 12 0.43 -1.10 -15.92
CA ALA A 12 -0.78 -0.31 -16.11
C ALA A 12 -1.02 0.66 -14.95
N PHE A 13 -0.71 0.25 -13.72
CA PHE A 13 -0.85 1.13 -12.56
C PHE A 13 0.18 2.25 -12.54
N THR A 14 1.42 1.98 -12.95
CA THR A 14 2.44 3.03 -13.13
C THR A 14 1.96 4.08 -14.12
N GLU A 15 1.47 3.65 -15.29
CA GLU A 15 0.98 4.57 -16.32
C GLU A 15 -0.20 5.43 -15.85
N ILE A 16 -1.13 4.85 -15.07
CA ILE A 16 -2.25 5.60 -14.48
C ILE A 16 -1.75 6.70 -13.54
N VAL A 17 -0.83 6.36 -12.63
CA VAL A 17 -0.28 7.33 -11.66
C VAL A 17 0.48 8.44 -12.38
N GLU A 18 1.28 8.11 -13.38
CA GLU A 18 2.01 9.08 -14.21
C GLU A 18 1.05 10.04 -14.92
N ARG A 19 0.02 9.51 -15.59
CA ARG A 19 -0.98 10.33 -16.30
C ARG A 19 -1.72 11.28 -15.35
N ILE A 20 -2.11 10.82 -14.16
CA ILE A 20 -2.77 11.66 -13.15
C ILE A 20 -1.81 12.76 -12.68
N GLY A 21 -0.52 12.43 -12.48
CA GLY A 21 0.50 13.40 -12.08
C GLY A 21 0.70 14.56 -13.05
N GLN A 22 0.35 14.39 -14.33
CA GLN A 22 0.46 15.45 -15.36
C GLN A 22 -0.74 16.40 -15.41
N VAL A 23 -1.80 16.17 -14.62
CA VAL A 23 -2.99 17.02 -14.62
C VAL A 23 -2.68 18.35 -13.92
N PRO A 24 -2.98 19.52 -14.52
CA PRO A 24 -2.73 20.82 -13.89
C PRO A 24 -3.38 20.92 -12.51
N GLY A 25 -2.59 21.33 -11.51
CA GLY A 25 -3.03 21.44 -10.12
C GLY A 25 -2.87 20.18 -9.27
N VAL A 26 -2.51 19.04 -9.87
CA VAL A 26 -2.11 17.85 -9.10
C VAL A 26 -0.71 18.09 -8.53
N LEU A 27 -0.62 18.06 -7.20
CA LEU A 27 0.65 18.22 -6.49
C LEU A 27 1.40 16.89 -6.36
N GLN A 28 0.67 15.80 -6.12
CA GLN A 28 1.20 14.44 -5.95
C GLN A 28 0.15 13.40 -6.35
N ALA A 29 0.61 12.30 -6.95
CA ALA A 29 -0.21 11.15 -7.28
C ALA A 29 0.46 9.88 -6.75
N SER A 30 -0.32 9.01 -6.13
CA SER A 30 0.16 7.72 -5.62
C SER A 30 -0.99 6.73 -5.56
N MET A 31 -0.67 5.44 -5.47
CA MET A 31 -1.67 4.38 -5.42
C MET A 31 -1.44 3.46 -4.23
N ILE A 32 -2.54 2.94 -3.70
CA ILE A 32 -2.60 1.89 -2.70
C ILE A 32 -3.49 0.75 -3.19
N ALA A 33 -3.03 -0.49 -3.04
CA ALA A 33 -3.83 -1.68 -3.22
C ALA A 33 -4.09 -2.36 -1.88
N GLY A 34 -5.29 -2.93 -1.71
CA GLY A 34 -5.72 -3.57 -0.47
C GLY A 34 -6.58 -2.69 0.46
N GLY A 35 -7.22 -1.65 -0.09
CA GLY A 35 -8.25 -0.85 0.58
C GLY A 35 -8.02 0.66 0.45
N ILE A 36 -8.87 1.47 1.09
CA ILE A 36 -8.82 2.94 1.04
C ILE A 36 -8.05 3.48 2.26
N PRO A 37 -7.17 4.49 2.11
CA PRO A 37 -6.55 5.15 3.25
C PRO A 37 -7.63 5.73 4.18
N LEU A 38 -7.49 5.52 5.49
CA LEU A 38 -8.46 5.98 6.50
C LEU A 38 -9.90 5.46 6.34
N GLY A 39 -10.14 4.48 5.46
CA GLY A 39 -11.49 3.99 5.12
C GLY A 39 -12.05 2.91 6.05
N GLY A 40 -11.37 2.58 7.15
CA GLY A 40 -11.81 1.57 8.13
C GLY A 40 -11.78 0.12 7.65
N SER A 41 -11.70 -0.17 6.34
CA SER A 41 -11.53 -1.54 5.85
C SER A 41 -10.07 -1.98 6.01
N MET A 42 -9.85 -2.94 6.92
CA MET A 42 -8.57 -3.59 7.15
C MET A 42 -8.65 -5.03 6.63
N SER A 43 -7.88 -5.33 5.58
CA SER A 43 -7.46 -6.71 5.33
C SER A 43 -6.36 -7.00 6.34
N ILE A 44 -6.68 -7.87 7.31
CA ILE A 44 -5.77 -8.35 8.35
C ILE A 44 -5.24 -9.69 7.89
N THR A 45 -3.93 -9.88 7.98
CA THR A 45 -3.28 -11.15 7.69
C THR A 45 -2.33 -11.51 8.82
N ASP A 46 -2.21 -12.81 9.10
CA ASP A 46 -1.29 -13.30 10.11
C ASP A 46 0.14 -13.22 9.59
N LEU A 47 0.99 -12.44 10.27
CA LEU A 47 2.43 -12.41 10.02
C LEU A 47 3.16 -13.09 11.18
N LYS A 48 4.07 -14.02 10.87
CA LYS A 48 4.98 -14.58 11.87
C LYS A 48 6.28 -13.78 11.87
N ILE A 49 6.61 -13.15 12.99
CA ILE A 49 7.89 -12.49 13.21
C ILE A 49 8.79 -13.44 14.01
N PRO A 50 9.95 -13.87 13.48
CA PRO A 50 10.86 -14.76 14.19
C PRO A 50 11.23 -14.21 15.58
N GLY A 51 11.08 -15.04 16.62
CA GLY A 51 11.40 -14.67 18.01
C GLY A 51 10.34 -13.83 18.72
N ARG A 52 9.22 -13.48 18.08
CA ARG A 52 8.13 -12.72 18.70
C ARG A 52 6.81 -13.51 18.66
N LYS A 53 6.11 -13.55 19.81
CA LYS A 53 4.70 -13.94 19.86
C LYS A 53 3.87 -12.69 19.61
N MET A 54 2.92 -12.79 18.68
CA MET A 54 1.93 -11.75 18.44
C MET A 54 0.81 -11.98 19.47
N ASP A 55 0.38 -10.94 20.18
CA ASP A 55 -0.78 -11.03 21.05
C ASP A 55 -2.06 -11.09 20.19
N GLY A 56 -3.12 -11.73 20.70
CA GLY A 56 -4.31 -12.10 19.90
C GLY A 56 -5.06 -10.93 19.23
N ASP A 57 -4.80 -9.70 19.68
CA ASP A 57 -5.38 -8.47 19.14
C ASP A 57 -4.43 -7.69 18.21
N GLU A 58 -3.18 -8.17 18.01
CA GLU A 58 -2.20 -7.54 17.12
C GLU A 58 -2.45 -7.93 15.65
N GLY A 59 -3.47 -7.33 15.03
CA GLY A 59 -3.74 -7.47 13.60
C GLY A 59 -2.77 -6.68 12.72
N ILE A 60 -2.16 -7.31 11.73
CA ILE A 60 -1.27 -6.64 10.77
C ILE A 60 -2.02 -6.38 9.46
N SER A 61 -2.07 -5.11 9.03
CA SER A 61 -2.56 -4.73 7.71
C SER A 61 -1.41 -4.52 6.75
N ILE A 62 -1.34 -5.37 5.72
CA ILE A 62 -0.34 -5.27 4.66
C ILE A 62 -0.95 -4.53 3.47
N ARG A 63 -0.28 -3.47 3.00
CA ARG A 63 -0.67 -2.68 1.83
C ARG A 63 0.46 -2.68 0.81
N ARG A 64 0.11 -2.72 -0.48
CA ARG A 64 1.06 -2.44 -1.57
C ARG A 64 0.85 -0.99 -2.00
N VAL A 65 1.93 -0.23 -2.05
CA VAL A 65 1.89 1.21 -2.33
C VAL A 65 2.97 1.60 -3.34
N THR A 66 2.76 2.71 -4.06
CA THR A 66 3.81 3.30 -4.90
C THR A 66 4.89 3.98 -4.04
N PRO A 67 6.13 4.15 -4.54
CA PRO A 67 7.23 4.73 -3.75
C PRO A 67 6.88 6.07 -3.08
N ASP A 68 6.17 6.95 -3.78
CA ASP A 68 5.84 8.30 -3.30
C ASP A 68 4.62 8.35 -2.35
N TYR A 69 4.01 7.21 -2.04
CA TYR A 69 2.78 7.16 -1.23
C TYR A 69 2.96 7.78 0.17
N HIS A 70 4.09 7.50 0.83
CA HIS A 70 4.37 8.06 2.15
C HIS A 70 4.53 9.58 2.10
N HIS A 71 5.09 10.12 1.03
CA HIS A 71 5.20 11.55 0.82
C HIS A 71 3.82 12.19 0.57
N ALA A 72 2.97 11.52 -0.22
CA ALA A 72 1.60 11.97 -0.50
C ALA A 72 0.74 12.07 0.76
N LEU A 73 0.90 11.15 1.70
CA LEU A 73 0.21 11.16 2.99
C LEU A 73 0.97 11.85 4.11
N ARG A 74 2.16 12.41 3.83
CA ARG A 74 3.04 13.03 4.83
C ARG A 74 3.37 12.11 6.01
N ILE A 75 3.51 10.82 5.74
CA ILE A 75 3.96 9.81 6.70
C ILE A 75 5.47 9.90 6.83
N ARG A 76 5.98 10.20 8.03
CA ARG A 76 7.42 10.33 8.28
C ARG A 76 8.05 9.00 8.69
N LEU A 77 9.14 8.63 8.04
CA LEU A 77 9.97 7.49 8.45
C LEU A 77 10.74 7.83 9.74
N LYS A 78 10.67 6.95 10.73
CA LYS A 78 11.38 7.14 12.01
C LYS A 78 12.81 6.57 12.00
N ASP A 79 13.04 5.50 11.23
CA ASP A 79 14.32 4.82 11.11
C ASP A 79 14.39 4.06 9.76
N GLY A 80 15.59 3.82 9.24
CA GLY A 80 15.83 3.15 7.96
C GLY A 80 15.81 4.07 6.72
N ARG A 81 15.49 3.48 5.55
CA ARG A 81 15.33 4.17 4.26
C ARG A 81 14.05 3.71 3.57
#